data_AF-A0A915KFI7-F1
#
_entry.id   AF-A0A915KFI7-F1
#
_cell.length_a   1.000
_cell.length_b   1.000
_cell.length_c   1.000
_cell.angle_alpha   90.00
_cell.angle_beta   90.00
_cell.angle_gamma   90.00
#
_symmetry.space_group_name_H-M   'P 1'
#
loop_
_entity.id
_entity.type
_entity.pdbx_description
1 polymer ?
#
loop_
_entity_poly.entity_id
_entity_poly.type
_entity_poly.pdbx_seq_one_letter_code
_entity_poly.pdbx_strand_id
1 'polypeptide(L)'
;MTQTNEHRNSHKNLATSFPFSPHERPSIQIKRKVNLSIKRKASSSMKDCVFSLHQNSNLNILYAKNNIRIYTTDDKKSISGYLSLLQNSITGQISIRWVPNQLINDSDISNQHNNNEEEGELYLTKLRSYVFSINIAEMAYLHCHNKCDSSKEHSLVFVAGDGVHFTPIYFPPGGHLFTFLSNMESGLWPHYRLEPPLYTQK
;
A
#
# COMPACT_ATOMS: atom_id res chain seq x y z
N MET A 1 -11.80 66.04 -62.62
CA MET A 1 -10.96 65.63 -61.49
C MET A 1 -11.62 64.42 -60.84
N THR A 2 -11.06 63.22 -61.04
CA THR A 2 -10.83 62.11 -60.08
C THR A 2 -10.70 60.78 -60.84
N GLN A 3 -9.59 60.11 -60.58
CA GLN A 3 -9.12 58.85 -61.16
C GLN A 3 -9.57 57.64 -60.31
N THR A 4 -9.62 56.49 -61.00
CA THR A 4 -9.43 55.09 -60.53
C THR A 4 -10.37 54.46 -59.50
N ASN A 5 -11.01 53.35 -59.88
CA ASN A 5 -11.13 52.17 -59.03
C ASN A 5 -11.38 50.90 -59.87
N GLU A 6 -10.52 49.90 -59.63
CA GLU A 6 -10.44 48.60 -60.28
C GLU A 6 -10.79 47.48 -59.27
N HIS A 7 -11.20 46.32 -59.83
CA HIS A 7 -11.09 44.95 -59.30
C HIS A 7 -12.22 44.35 -58.42
N ARG A 8 -13.05 43.54 -59.10
CA ARG A 8 -13.14 42.06 -59.01
C ARG A 8 -13.33 41.42 -57.62
N ASN A 9 -14.55 40.92 -57.37
CA ASN A 9 -14.81 39.86 -56.38
C ASN A 9 -15.53 38.67 -57.06
N SER A 10 -14.90 37.49 -56.96
CA SER A 10 -15.40 36.20 -57.43
C SER A 10 -15.42 35.25 -56.23
N HIS A 11 -16.60 34.79 -55.82
CA HIS A 11 -16.73 33.70 -54.85
C HIS A 11 -16.95 32.38 -55.60
N LYS A 12 -15.94 31.51 -55.59
CA LYS A 12 -16.03 30.09 -55.89
C LYS A 12 -15.86 29.34 -54.57
N ASN A 13 -16.85 28.51 -54.20
CA ASN A 13 -16.77 27.60 -53.06
C ASN A 13 -16.20 26.25 -53.52
N LEU A 14 -15.12 25.80 -52.88
CA LEU A 14 -14.63 24.41 -52.93
C LEU A 14 -13.87 24.09 -51.64
N ALA A 15 -14.30 23.04 -50.92
CA ALA A 15 -13.51 22.10 -50.10
C ALA A 15 -14.50 21.23 -49.28
N THR A 16 -14.75 19.95 -49.61
CA THR A 16 -14.02 18.74 -49.15
C THR A 16 -13.63 18.74 -47.67
N SER A 17 -14.31 17.93 -46.84
CA SER A 17 -13.67 17.15 -45.76
C SER A 17 -14.64 16.08 -45.17
N PHE A 18 -14.19 14.83 -45.20
CA PHE A 18 -14.46 13.78 -44.20
C PHE A 18 -13.08 13.41 -43.60
N PRO A 19 -12.91 12.80 -42.41
CA PRO A 19 -13.86 11.90 -41.72
C PRO A 19 -13.98 12.05 -40.18
N PHE A 20 -14.88 11.22 -39.64
CA PHE A 20 -15.20 10.94 -38.24
C PHE A 20 -14.00 10.79 -37.28
N SER A 21 -14.14 11.33 -36.07
CA SER A 21 -13.25 11.11 -34.92
C SER A 21 -13.67 9.86 -34.11
N PRO A 22 -12.77 8.93 -33.77
CA PRO A 22 -13.06 7.80 -32.91
C PRO A 22 -12.62 8.05 -31.45
N HIS A 23 -13.41 7.52 -30.51
CA HIS A 23 -13.12 7.29 -29.08
C HIS A 23 -13.59 8.35 -28.05
N GLU A 24 -14.90 8.40 -27.82
CA GLU A 24 -15.39 8.58 -26.44
C GLU A 24 -15.77 7.20 -25.87
N ARG A 25 -15.04 6.76 -24.84
CA ARG A 25 -15.37 5.52 -24.13
C ARG A 25 -16.51 5.81 -23.14
N PRO A 26 -17.58 4.99 -23.07
CA PRO A 26 -18.61 5.16 -22.05
C PRO A 26 -18.02 4.95 -20.66
N SER A 27 -18.46 5.77 -19.69
CA SER A 27 -18.03 5.65 -18.30
C SER A 27 -18.58 4.36 -17.69
N ILE A 28 -17.67 3.51 -17.18
CA ILE A 28 -18.01 2.30 -16.44
C ILE A 28 -18.39 2.71 -15.02
N GLN A 29 -19.68 2.62 -14.69
CA GLN A 29 -20.18 2.85 -13.34
C GLN A 29 -20.32 1.52 -12.58
N ILE A 30 -19.73 1.44 -11.37
CA ILE A 30 -19.87 0.30 -10.47
C ILE A 30 -21.14 0.51 -9.63
N LYS A 31 -22.21 -0.26 -9.90
CA LYS A 31 -23.36 -0.38 -8.99
C LYS A 31 -23.08 -1.45 -7.94
N ARG A 32 -22.70 -1.04 -6.73
CA ARG A 32 -22.58 -1.93 -5.56
C ARG A 32 -23.98 -2.32 -5.07
N LYS A 33 -24.41 -3.57 -5.31
CA LYS A 33 -25.52 -4.19 -4.57
C LYS A 33 -25.01 -4.54 -3.17
N VAL A 34 -25.19 -3.64 -2.19
CA VAL A 34 -24.95 -3.96 -0.78
C VAL A 34 -26.23 -4.57 -0.19
N ASN A 35 -26.25 -5.90 -0.11
CA ASN A 35 -27.03 -6.63 0.88
C ASN A 35 -26.03 -7.41 1.74
N LEU A 36 -25.57 -6.80 2.82
CA LEU A 36 -24.66 -7.42 3.79
C LEU A 36 -25.34 -7.39 5.15
N SER A 37 -26.22 -8.36 5.37
CA SER A 37 -26.64 -8.81 6.70
C SER A 37 -25.44 -9.50 7.36
N ILE A 38 -24.54 -8.69 7.91
CA ILE A 38 -23.37 -9.16 8.67
C ILE A 38 -23.88 -9.69 10.01
N LYS A 39 -24.14 -11.00 10.07
CA LYS A 39 -24.02 -11.75 11.33
C LYS A 39 -22.56 -11.67 11.74
N ARG A 40 -22.24 -10.78 12.69
CA ARG A 40 -20.93 -10.71 13.34
C ARG A 40 -20.70 -12.01 14.13
N LYS A 41 -20.12 -13.02 13.48
CA LYS A 41 -19.50 -14.15 14.18
C LYS A 41 -18.09 -13.71 14.56
N ALA A 42 -17.76 -13.84 15.84
CA ALA A 42 -16.54 -13.35 16.48
C ALA A 42 -15.27 -14.14 16.12
N SER A 43 -15.04 -14.36 14.82
CA SER A 43 -13.79 -14.85 14.25
C SER A 43 -13.63 -14.26 12.84
N SER A 44 -13.55 -12.93 12.73
CA SER A 44 -13.19 -12.31 11.45
C SER A 44 -11.80 -12.83 11.06
N SER A 45 -11.72 -13.56 9.95
CA SER A 45 -10.42 -14.04 9.46
C SER A 45 -9.50 -12.83 9.21
N MET A 46 -8.19 -13.03 9.29
CA MET A 46 -7.23 -11.97 8.93
C MET A 46 -7.41 -11.53 7.47
N LYS A 47 -7.94 -12.41 6.60
CA LYS A 47 -8.49 -12.07 5.28
C LYS A 47 -9.52 -10.96 5.36
N ASP A 48 -10.56 -11.15 6.17
CA ASP A 48 -11.65 -10.19 6.32
C ASP A 48 -11.15 -8.87 6.89
N CYS A 49 -10.13 -8.90 7.76
CA CYS A 49 -9.49 -7.70 8.26
C CYS A 49 -8.84 -6.91 7.12
N VAL A 50 -8.06 -7.57 6.25
CA VAL A 50 -7.40 -6.92 5.11
C VAL A 50 -8.43 -6.47 4.05
N PHE A 51 -9.44 -7.28 3.74
CA PHE A 51 -10.53 -6.86 2.86
C PHE A 51 -11.31 -5.69 3.43
N SER A 52 -11.53 -5.66 4.75
CA SER A 52 -12.17 -4.54 5.44
C SER A 52 -11.30 -3.29 5.43
N LEU A 53 -9.96 -3.40 5.43
CA LEU A 53 -9.09 -2.23 5.23
C LEU A 53 -9.39 -1.52 3.90
N HIS A 54 -9.59 -2.28 2.82
CA HIS A 54 -9.93 -1.72 1.51
C HIS A 54 -11.37 -1.19 1.40
N GLN A 55 -12.25 -1.56 2.35
CA GLN A 55 -13.65 -1.13 2.37
C GLN A 55 -13.94 -0.06 3.43
N ASN A 56 -13.01 0.17 4.36
CA ASN A 56 -13.17 1.16 5.42
C ASN A 56 -12.93 2.57 4.86
N SER A 57 -14.00 3.34 4.70
CA SER A 57 -13.95 4.72 4.19
C SER A 57 -13.15 5.68 5.07
N ASN A 58 -12.84 5.30 6.32
CA ASN A 58 -12.12 6.14 7.26
C ASN A 58 -10.61 5.91 7.21
N LEU A 59 -10.12 4.92 6.45
CA LEU A 59 -8.70 4.61 6.31
C LEU A 59 -8.27 4.75 4.85
N ASN A 60 -7.35 5.68 4.60
CA ASN A 60 -6.69 5.84 3.33
C ASN A 60 -5.43 4.97 3.30
N ILE A 61 -5.29 4.14 2.27
CA ILE A 61 -4.08 3.33 2.07
C ILE A 61 -3.06 4.19 1.32
N LEU A 62 -1.96 4.54 1.99
CA LEU A 62 -0.87 5.32 1.41
C LEU A 62 0.18 4.42 0.75
N TYR A 63 0.39 3.23 1.30
CA TYR A 63 1.29 2.23 0.74
C TYR A 63 0.80 0.84 1.10
N ALA A 64 1.00 -0.10 0.19
CA ALA A 64 0.68 -1.50 0.39
C ALA A 64 1.65 -2.36 -0.42
N LYS A 65 2.33 -3.30 0.24
CA LYS A 65 3.26 -4.19 -0.44
C LYS A 65 3.24 -5.59 0.15
N ASN A 66 3.16 -6.55 -0.75
CA ASN A 66 3.30 -7.96 -0.42
C ASN A 66 4.79 -8.38 -0.45
N ASN A 67 5.09 -9.47 0.26
CA ASN A 67 6.40 -10.09 0.40
C ASN A 67 7.43 -9.23 1.15
N ILE A 68 6.96 -8.42 2.10
CA ILE A 68 7.82 -7.80 3.11
C ILE A 68 8.13 -8.85 4.16
N ARG A 69 9.42 -9.07 4.43
CA ARG A 69 9.86 -10.16 5.31
C ARG A 69 10.19 -9.66 6.70
N ILE A 70 9.98 -10.53 7.68
CA ILE A 70 10.60 -10.46 9.01
C ILE A 70 11.35 -11.76 9.25
N TYR A 71 12.39 -11.72 10.08
CA TYR A 71 13.06 -12.93 10.54
C TYR A 71 12.49 -13.31 11.92
N THR A 72 12.24 -14.59 12.11
CA THR A 72 11.83 -15.13 13.40
C THR A 72 13.00 -15.09 14.38
N THR A 73 12.73 -15.11 15.69
CA THR A 73 13.75 -15.10 16.76
C THR A 73 14.81 -16.20 16.67
N ASP A 74 14.53 -17.30 15.95
CA ASP A 74 15.53 -18.36 15.68
C ASP A 74 16.52 -17.99 14.54
N ASP A 75 16.42 -16.79 13.97
CA ASP A 75 17.22 -16.16 12.90
C ASP A 75 17.44 -16.96 11.60
N LYS A 76 16.87 -18.17 11.50
CA LYS A 76 17.06 -19.09 10.36
C LYS A 76 15.90 -19.10 9.37
N LYS A 77 14.72 -18.59 9.74
CA LYS A 77 13.52 -18.59 8.90
C LYS A 77 12.97 -17.18 8.76
N SER A 78 12.63 -16.82 7.52
CA SER A 78 11.92 -15.57 7.23
C SER A 78 10.44 -15.87 6.95
N ILE A 79 9.58 -14.97 7.42
CA ILE A 79 8.14 -14.99 7.16
C ILE A 79 7.84 -13.81 6.25
N SER A 80 7.20 -14.09 5.11
CA SER A 80 6.70 -13.06 4.19
C SER A 80 5.31 -12.62 4.60
N GLY A 81 5.08 -11.31 4.57
CA GLY A 81 3.80 -10.72 4.89
C GLY A 81 3.47 -9.53 4.02
N TYR A 82 2.26 -9.05 4.24
CA TYR A 82 1.69 -7.87 3.64
C TYR A 82 1.87 -6.69 4.60
N LEU A 83 2.62 -5.68 4.16
CA LEU A 83 2.81 -4.42 4.87
C LEU A 83 1.87 -3.36 4.29
N SER A 84 1.13 -2.67 5.15
CA SER A 84 0.32 -1.51 4.76
C SER A 84 0.65 -0.29 5.62
N LEU A 85 0.63 0.88 4.97
CA LEU A 85 0.69 2.21 5.57
C LEU A 85 -0.69 2.83 5.41
N LEU A 86 -1.31 3.15 6.53
CA LEU A 86 -2.71 3.56 6.61
C LEU A 86 -2.81 4.91 7.29
N GLN A 87 -3.54 5.85 6.69
CA GLN A 87 -3.85 7.13 7.29
C GLN A 87 -5.33 7.19 7.65
N ASN A 88 -5.65 7.55 8.88
CA ASN A 88 -7.01 7.82 9.30
C ASN A 88 -7.47 9.15 8.70
N SER A 89 -8.55 9.14 7.90
CA SER A 89 -9.04 10.34 7.22
C SER A 89 -9.64 11.39 8.15
N ILE A 90 -10.03 11.00 9.37
CA ILE A 90 -10.61 11.90 10.38
C ILE A 90 -9.52 12.47 11.28
N THR A 91 -8.63 11.63 11.81
CA THR A 91 -7.62 12.06 12.79
C THR A 91 -6.27 12.44 12.15
N GLY A 92 -6.06 12.12 10.87
CA GLY A 92 -4.79 12.28 10.17
C GLY A 92 -3.68 11.33 10.64
N GLN A 93 -3.93 10.51 11.67
CA GLN A 93 -2.95 9.61 12.24
C GLN A 93 -2.55 8.52 11.26
N ILE A 94 -1.27 8.18 11.26
CA ILE A 94 -0.72 7.14 10.39
C ILE A 94 -0.36 5.92 11.22
N SER A 95 -0.76 4.77 10.71
CA SER A 95 -0.42 3.47 11.28
C SER A 95 0.21 2.57 10.22
N ILE A 96 1.10 1.71 10.68
CA ILE A 96 1.76 0.68 9.87
C ILE A 96 1.26 -0.65 10.37
N ARG A 97 0.82 -1.53 9.47
CA ARG A 97 0.39 -2.87 9.82
C ARG A 97 1.13 -3.89 8.99
N TRP A 98 1.53 -4.98 9.62
CA TRP A 98 2.11 -6.13 8.93
C TRP A 98 1.39 -7.41 9.33
N VAL A 99 1.05 -8.23 8.34
CA VAL A 99 0.32 -9.48 8.53
C VAL A 99 1.00 -10.57 7.68
N PRO A 100 1.31 -11.76 8.23
CA PRO A 100 1.82 -12.89 7.46
C PRO A 100 0.88 -13.26 6.31
N ASN A 101 1.43 -13.55 5.13
CA ASN A 101 0.64 -13.92 3.95
C ASN A 101 -0.18 -15.19 4.17
N GLN A 102 0.36 -16.10 4.97
CA GLN A 102 -0.28 -17.32 5.43
C GLN A 102 -1.64 -17.06 6.09
N LEU A 103 -1.75 -16.03 6.92
CA LEU A 103 -3.01 -15.65 7.58
C LEU A 103 -3.98 -14.93 6.63
N ILE A 104 -3.47 -14.29 5.58
CA ILE A 104 -4.28 -13.69 4.52
C ILE A 104 -4.71 -14.74 3.50
N ASN A 105 -4.06 -15.90 3.46
CA ASN A 105 -4.36 -16.96 2.51
C ASN A 105 -4.93 -18.22 3.17
N ASP A 106 -5.39 -18.17 4.44
CA ASP A 106 -6.01 -19.20 5.32
C ASP A 106 -6.39 -20.57 4.71
N SER A 107 -6.93 -20.62 3.49
CA SER A 107 -7.26 -21.81 2.72
C SER A 107 -6.06 -22.70 2.35
N ASP A 108 -4.83 -22.18 2.32
CA ASP A 108 -3.67 -23.00 1.93
C ASP A 108 -3.14 -23.87 3.07
N ILE A 109 -3.42 -23.52 4.33
CA ILE A 109 -2.82 -24.18 5.51
C ILE A 109 -3.67 -25.35 5.97
N SER A 110 -5.00 -25.22 5.92
CA SER A 110 -5.92 -26.34 6.20
C SER A 110 -5.70 -27.51 5.23
N ASN A 111 -5.31 -27.22 3.98
CA ASN A 111 -5.08 -28.23 2.96
C ASN A 111 -3.68 -28.88 3.03
N GLN A 112 -2.70 -28.24 3.68
CA GLN A 112 -1.35 -28.80 3.84
C GLN A 112 -1.21 -29.67 5.09
N HIS A 113 -1.98 -29.42 6.15
CA HIS A 113 -1.95 -30.17 7.40
C HIS A 113 -3.10 -31.17 7.55
N ASN A 114 -3.54 -31.81 6.45
CA ASN A 114 -4.64 -32.77 6.38
C ASN A 114 -4.57 -33.97 7.36
N ASN A 115 -3.47 -34.15 8.09
CA ASN A 115 -3.29 -35.28 9.01
C ASN A 115 -3.28 -34.91 10.51
N ASN A 116 -3.12 -33.62 10.90
CA ASN A 116 -3.07 -33.18 12.30
C ASN A 116 -3.60 -31.74 12.45
N GLU A 117 -4.90 -31.57 12.70
CA GLU A 117 -5.54 -30.25 12.85
C GLU A 117 -4.93 -29.41 14.00
N GLU A 118 -4.50 -30.05 15.09
CA GLU A 118 -3.89 -29.39 16.25
C GLU A 118 -2.54 -28.72 15.92
N GLU A 119 -1.73 -29.33 15.05
CA GLU A 119 -0.43 -28.79 14.63
C GLU A 119 -0.61 -27.57 13.73
N GLY A 120 -1.64 -27.58 12.87
CA GLY A 120 -2.02 -26.46 12.03
C GLY A 120 -2.46 -25.24 12.85
N GLU A 121 -3.31 -25.43 13.85
CA GLU A 121 -3.75 -24.32 14.73
C GLU A 121 -2.62 -23.77 15.59
N LEU A 122 -1.71 -24.61 16.08
CA LEU A 122 -0.51 -24.16 16.79
C LEU A 122 0.38 -23.29 15.87
N TYR A 123 0.57 -23.70 14.61
CA TYR A 123 1.32 -22.92 13.63
C TYR A 123 0.64 -21.58 13.30
N LEU A 124 -0.68 -21.56 13.07
CA LEU A 124 -1.44 -20.33 12.86
C LEU A 124 -1.37 -19.40 14.09
N THR A 125 -1.44 -19.96 15.29
CA THR A 125 -1.31 -19.22 16.55
C THR A 125 0.09 -18.59 16.65
N LYS A 126 1.14 -19.33 16.30
CA LYS A 126 2.51 -18.81 16.21
C LYS A 126 2.64 -17.72 15.14
N LEU A 127 1.96 -17.83 13.99
CA LEU A 127 1.96 -16.77 12.98
C LEU A 127 1.25 -15.50 13.47
N ARG A 128 0.13 -15.65 14.20
CA ARG A 128 -0.62 -14.52 14.78
C ARG A 128 0.20 -13.71 15.77
N SER A 129 1.15 -14.33 16.49
CA SER A 129 2.03 -13.60 17.40
C SER A 129 3.04 -12.68 16.69
N TYR A 130 3.23 -12.82 15.37
CA TYR A 130 4.07 -11.92 14.57
C TYR A 130 3.30 -10.78 13.92
N VAL A 131 1.97 -10.78 13.98
CA VAL A 131 1.16 -9.67 13.46
C VAL A 131 1.41 -8.45 14.34
N PHE A 132 1.70 -7.31 13.71
CA PHE A 132 1.90 -6.06 14.45
C PHE A 132 1.20 -4.87 13.79
N SER A 133 0.92 -3.87 14.62
CA SER A 133 0.41 -2.57 14.22
C SER A 133 1.16 -1.50 15.02
N ILE A 134 1.75 -0.54 14.31
CA ILE A 134 2.55 0.54 14.90
C ILE A 134 1.84 1.85 14.58
N ASN A 135 1.69 2.73 15.57
CA ASN A 135 1.29 4.11 15.35
C ASN A 135 2.56 4.96 15.18
N ILE A 136 2.65 5.72 14.08
CA ILE A 136 3.87 6.52 13.83
C ILE A 136 4.07 7.60 14.89
N ALA A 137 2.99 8.10 15.50
CA ALA A 137 3.09 9.09 16.57
C ALA A 137 3.84 8.59 17.82
N GLU A 138 3.99 7.28 17.99
CA GLU A 138 4.71 6.67 19.12
C GLU A 138 6.20 6.43 18.80
N MET A 139 6.61 6.64 17.54
CA MET A 139 7.97 6.35 17.07
C MET A 139 8.88 7.58 17.19
N ALA A 140 10.09 7.38 17.71
CA ALA A 140 11.09 8.44 17.83
C ALA A 140 11.98 8.55 16.59
N TYR A 141 12.44 7.42 16.05
CA TYR A 141 13.27 7.42 14.85
C TYR A 141 13.18 6.10 14.08
N LEU A 142 13.68 6.16 12.84
CA LEU A 142 13.71 5.07 11.88
C LEU A 142 15.16 4.73 11.56
N HIS A 143 15.52 3.45 11.62
CA HIS A 143 16.86 2.98 11.26
C HIS A 143 16.78 2.15 9.98
N CYS A 144 17.36 2.65 8.90
CA CYS A 144 17.43 1.95 7.62
C CYS A 144 18.82 1.33 7.42
N HIS A 145 18.90 0.06 7.03
CA HIS A 145 20.15 -0.54 6.55
C HIS A 145 20.00 -1.06 5.13
N ASN A 146 21.08 -0.93 4.37
CA ASN A 146 21.24 -1.66 3.12
C ASN A 146 21.99 -2.94 3.47
N LYS A 147 21.37 -4.11 3.26
CA LYS A 147 22.10 -5.36 3.46
C LYS A 147 23.19 -5.41 2.38
N CYS A 148 24.44 -5.33 2.80
CA CYS A 148 25.62 -5.27 1.92
C CYS A 148 25.89 -6.61 1.19
N ASP A 149 24.97 -7.55 1.28
CA ASP A 149 25.11 -8.89 0.73
C ASP A 149 24.41 -9.02 -0.63
N SER A 150 24.72 -10.08 -1.36
CA SER A 150 24.24 -10.42 -2.69
C SER A 150 22.72 -10.27 -2.94
N SER A 151 21.90 -10.27 -1.89
CA SER A 151 20.44 -10.15 -1.97
C SER A 151 19.93 -8.73 -2.27
N LYS A 152 20.72 -7.66 -2.08
CA LYS A 152 20.29 -6.25 -2.28
C LYS A 152 18.98 -5.88 -1.57
N GLU A 153 18.75 -6.48 -0.41
CA GLU A 153 17.59 -6.19 0.42
C GLU A 153 17.85 -4.99 1.33
N HIS A 154 16.77 -4.26 1.66
CA HIS A 154 16.85 -3.12 2.56
C HIS A 154 16.04 -3.43 3.81
N SER A 155 16.60 -3.17 4.99
CA SER A 155 15.88 -3.32 6.24
C SER A 155 15.49 -1.98 6.83
N LEU A 156 14.36 -1.95 7.52
CA LEU A 156 13.88 -0.82 8.30
C LEU A 156 13.53 -1.30 9.71
N VAL A 157 13.98 -0.56 10.71
CA VAL A 157 13.69 -0.79 12.12
C VAL A 157 13.01 0.46 12.67
N PHE A 158 11.91 0.26 13.38
CA PHE A 158 11.22 1.32 14.11
C PHE A 158 11.70 1.32 15.56
N VAL A 159 11.95 2.51 16.10
CA VAL A 159 12.30 2.68 17.51
C VAL A 159 11.27 3.61 18.15
N ALA A 160 10.60 3.12 19.20
CA ALA A 160 9.61 3.88 19.94
C ALA A 160 10.24 4.96 20.82
N GLY A 161 9.42 5.91 21.29
CA GLY A 161 9.83 6.98 22.20
C GLY A 161 10.41 6.51 23.54
N ASP A 162 10.07 5.29 23.97
CA ASP A 162 10.61 4.64 25.16
C ASP A 162 11.93 3.88 24.91
N GLY A 163 12.40 3.87 23.66
CA GLY A 163 13.61 3.17 23.24
C GLY A 163 13.40 1.71 22.83
N VAL A 164 12.17 1.19 22.82
CA VAL A 164 11.90 -0.18 22.36
C VAL A 164 12.14 -0.28 20.85
N HIS A 165 12.91 -1.29 20.45
CA HIS A 165 13.16 -1.62 19.05
C HIS A 165 12.15 -2.65 18.55
N PHE A 166 11.49 -2.35 17.44
CA PHE A 166 10.61 -3.30 16.76
C PHE A 166 11.40 -4.27 15.87
N THR A 167 10.81 -5.42 15.57
CA THR A 167 11.39 -6.41 14.66
C THR A 167 11.76 -5.76 13.32
N PRO A 168 13.00 -5.95 12.82
CA PRO A 168 13.39 -5.41 11.52
C PRO A 168 12.53 -5.97 10.39
N ILE A 169 12.02 -5.08 9.53
CA ILE A 169 11.31 -5.43 8.31
C ILE A 169 12.23 -5.33 7.10
N TYR A 170 12.15 -6.30 6.19
CA TYR A 170 13.02 -6.44 5.04
C TYR A 170 12.21 -6.25 3.76
N PHE A 171 12.56 -5.23 3.01
CA PHE A 171 12.01 -4.91 1.72
C PHE A 171 12.72 -5.73 0.63
N PRO A 172 11.97 -6.28 -0.34
CA PRO A 172 12.58 -6.91 -1.51
C PRO A 172 13.34 -5.86 -2.33
N PRO A 173 14.25 -6.30 -3.23
CA PRO A 173 14.95 -5.41 -4.14
C PRO A 173 13.98 -4.57 -5.00
N GLY A 174 14.37 -3.35 -5.36
CA GLY A 174 13.60 -2.51 -6.30
C GLY A 174 13.03 -1.21 -5.72
N GLY A 175 13.73 -0.55 -4.79
CA GLY A 175 13.36 0.79 -4.32
C GLY A 175 12.11 0.83 -3.44
N HIS A 176 11.58 -0.33 -3.02
CA HIS A 176 10.34 -0.41 -2.24
C HIS A 176 10.42 0.29 -0.88
N LEU A 177 11.58 0.24 -0.23
CA LEU A 177 11.82 0.99 1.01
C LEU A 177 11.71 2.50 0.75
N PHE A 178 12.36 3.00 -0.29
CA PHE A 178 12.29 4.42 -0.64
C PHE A 178 10.85 4.86 -0.91
N THR A 179 10.11 4.12 -1.74
CA THR A 179 8.69 4.40 -1.99
C THR A 179 7.86 4.38 -0.70
N PHE A 180 8.12 3.44 0.21
CA PHE A 180 7.45 3.39 1.50
C PHE A 180 7.73 4.66 2.33
N LEU A 181 9.00 5.05 2.46
CA LEU A 181 9.41 6.25 3.19
C LEU A 181 8.81 7.53 2.57
N SER A 182 8.78 7.65 1.25
CA SER A 182 8.18 8.81 0.56
C SER A 182 6.67 8.92 0.78
N ASN A 183 5.94 7.80 0.79
CA ASN A 183 4.51 7.79 1.09
C ASN A 183 4.25 8.12 2.57
N MET A 184 5.14 7.69 3.46
CA MET A 184 5.10 8.05 4.87
C MET A 184 5.37 9.53 5.10
N GLU A 185 6.40 10.12 4.49
CA GLU A 185 6.69 11.56 4.60
C GLU A 185 5.52 12.39 4.06
N SER A 186 4.95 12.01 2.91
CA SER A 186 3.77 12.67 2.35
C SER A 186 2.55 12.58 3.28
N GLY A 187 2.33 11.41 3.90
CA GLY A 187 1.21 11.22 4.81
C GLY A 187 1.34 11.98 6.12
N LEU A 188 2.57 12.23 6.58
CA LEU A 188 2.85 12.96 7.82
C LEU A 188 2.57 14.47 7.68
N TRP A 189 2.60 14.98 6.46
CA TRP A 189 2.32 16.38 6.15
C TRP A 189 0.84 16.74 6.45
N PRO A 190 0.52 17.97 6.93
CA PRO A 190 1.41 19.08 7.29
C PRO A 190 2.01 19.00 8.70
N HIS A 191 1.59 18.03 9.50
CA HIS A 191 1.78 18.08 10.95
C HIS A 191 3.15 17.58 11.40
N TYR A 192 3.72 16.64 10.65
CA TYR A 192 4.98 15.99 10.97
C TYR A 192 5.83 15.84 9.72
N ARG A 193 7.13 15.57 9.93
CA ARG A 193 8.09 15.36 8.86
C ARG A 193 9.21 14.45 9.32
N LEU A 194 9.79 13.69 8.40
CA LEU A 194 11.04 12.98 8.63
C LEU A 194 12.21 13.97 8.67
N GLU A 195 13.10 13.81 9.64
CA GLU A 195 14.31 14.61 9.78
C GLU A 195 15.54 13.67 9.84
N PRO A 196 16.54 13.84 8.96
CA PRO A 196 16.56 14.79 7.86
C PRO A 196 15.53 14.41 6.76
N PRO A 197 15.07 15.36 5.93
CA PRO A 197 14.11 15.08 4.87
C PRO A 197 14.69 14.12 3.83
N LEU A 198 13.87 13.24 3.24
CA LEU A 198 14.37 12.19 2.34
C LEU A 198 15.11 12.75 1.12
N TYR A 199 14.72 13.93 0.61
CA TYR A 199 15.40 14.56 -0.53
C TYR A 199 16.81 15.10 -0.20
N THR A 200 17.16 15.22 1.08
CA THR A 200 18.49 15.68 1.49
C THR A 200 19.51 14.54 1.57
N GLN A 201 19.05 13.29 1.61
CA GLN A 201 19.90 12.11 1.56
C GLN A 201 20.24 11.79 0.10
N LYS A 202 21.38 12.29 -0.37
CA LYS A 202 22.00 11.94 -1.65
C LYS A 202 23.06 10.86 -1.48
#